data_AF-A0A5C5VLC8-F1
#
_entry.id   AF-A0A5C5VLC8-F1
#
_cell.length_a   1.000
_cell.length_b   1.000
_cell.length_c   1.000
_cell.angle_alpha   90.00
_cell.angle_beta   90.00
_cell.angle_gamma   90.00
#
_symmetry.space_group_name_H-M   'P 1'
#
loop_
_entity.id
_entity.type
_entity.pdbx_description
1 polymer ?
#
loop_
_entity_poly.entity_id
_entity_poly.type
_entity_poly.pdbx_seq_one_letter_code
_entity_poly.pdbx_strand_id
1 'polypeptide(L)'
;MQIDISPADWQKLEQLAKDTGFESVESLIGEHVRFLANHESARDILSLDDDELAASAAMCDCGMAELDAGRGKDAIAAMEEIGRQRGFSPE
;
A
#
# COMPACT_ATOMS: atom_id res chain seq x y z
N MET A 1 -16.88 -26.11 -10.05
CA MET A 1 -16.51 -25.03 -11.00
C MET A 1 -15.24 -25.47 -11.69
N GLN A 2 -15.22 -25.58 -13.02
CA GLN A 2 -14.03 -25.98 -13.78
C GLN A 2 -13.58 -24.74 -14.54
N ILE A 3 -12.41 -24.21 -14.18
CA ILE A 3 -11.85 -23.01 -14.83
C ILE A 3 -10.97 -23.51 -15.96
N ASP A 4 -11.25 -23.06 -17.18
CA ASP A 4 -10.43 -23.39 -18.33
C ASP A 4 -9.23 -22.44 -18.37
N ILE A 5 -8.04 -22.97 -18.09
CA ILE A 5 -6.80 -22.21 -17.99
C ILE A 5 -5.87 -22.66 -19.11
N SER A 6 -5.26 -21.70 -19.81
CA SER A 6 -4.32 -22.02 -20.86
C SER A 6 -3.10 -22.77 -20.28
N PRO A 7 -2.46 -23.69 -21.03
CA PRO A 7 -1.27 -24.38 -20.55
C PRO A 7 -0.14 -23.43 -20.12
N ALA A 8 -0.01 -22.29 -20.80
CA ALA A 8 1.00 -21.27 -20.47
C ALA A 8 0.72 -20.58 -19.13
N ASP A 9 -0.55 -20.30 -18.82
CA ASP A 9 -0.92 -19.68 -17.55
C ASP A 9 -0.87 -20.69 -16.40
N TRP A 10 -1.19 -21.96 -16.67
CA TRP A 10 -0.99 -23.04 -15.71
C TRP A 10 0.48 -23.15 -15.30
N GLN A 11 1.40 -23.09 -16.27
CA GLN A 11 2.83 -23.18 -16.00
C GLN A 11 3.35 -21.99 -15.17
N LYS A 12 2.81 -20.78 -15.40
CA LYS A 12 3.11 -19.61 -14.55
C LYS A 12 2.61 -19.79 -13.13
N LEU A 13 1.41 -20.36 -12.94
CA LEU A 13 0.86 -20.62 -11.61
C LEU A 13 1.66 -21.67 -10.86
N GLU A 14 2.11 -22.73 -11.53
CA GLU A 14 3.01 -23.73 -10.93
C GLU A 14 4.34 -23.12 -10.49
N GLN A 15 4.92 -22.23 -11.32
CA GLN A 15 6.14 -21.53 -10.95
C GLN A 15 5.91 -20.60 -9.76
N LEU A 16 4.81 -19.83 -9.78
CA LEU A 16 4.45 -18.94 -8.68
C LEU A 16 4.24 -19.70 -7.38
N ALA A 17 3.58 -20.86 -7.41
CA ALA A 17 3.39 -21.70 -6.23
C ALA A 17 4.73 -22.15 -5.64
N LYS A 18 5.68 -22.57 -6.48
CA LYS A 18 7.03 -22.94 -6.03
C LYS A 18 7.79 -21.76 -5.43
N ASP A 19 7.77 -20.61 -6.11
CA ASP A 19 8.50 -19.41 -5.68
C ASP A 19 7.97 -18.86 -4.35
N THR A 20 6.68 -19.08 -4.07
CA THR A 20 6.02 -18.64 -2.83
C THR A 20 5.94 -19.74 -1.77
N GLY A 21 6.50 -20.93 -2.03
CA GLY A 21 6.61 -22.02 -1.06
C GLY A 21 5.33 -22.86 -0.87
N PHE A 22 4.37 -22.78 -1.78
CA PHE A 22 3.16 -23.59 -1.75
C PHE A 22 3.39 -24.97 -2.38
N GLU A 23 2.75 -25.99 -1.80
CA GLU A 23 2.85 -27.39 -2.23
C GLU A 23 2.13 -27.67 -3.57
N SER A 24 1.14 -26.84 -3.93
CA SER A 24 0.42 -26.94 -5.20
C SER A 24 -0.21 -25.61 -5.62
N VAL A 25 -0.62 -25.54 -6.89
CA VAL A 25 -1.39 -24.41 -7.44
C VAL A 25 -2.73 -24.24 -6.72
N GLU A 26 -3.39 -25.35 -6.36
CA GLU A 26 -4.65 -25.34 -5.62
C GLU A 26 -4.49 -24.73 -4.23
N SER A 27 -3.40 -25.04 -3.52
CA SER A 27 -3.09 -24.46 -2.21
C SER A 27 -2.84 -22.95 -2.31
N LEU A 28 -2.08 -22.52 -3.33
CA LEU A 28 -1.84 -21.10 -3.62
C LEU A 28 -3.15 -20.37 -3.92
N ILE A 29 -3.98 -20.90 -4.84
CA ILE A 29 -5.26 -20.29 -5.22
C ILE A 29 -6.22 -20.28 -4.02
N GLY A 30 -6.24 -21.35 -3.22
CA GLY A 30 -7.08 -21.47 -2.02
C GLY A 30 -6.77 -20.38 -1.00
N GLU A 31 -5.48 -20.16 -0.68
CA GLU A 31 -5.09 -19.05 0.19
C GLU A 31 -5.37 -17.69 -0.44
N HIS A 32 -5.14 -17.53 -1.75
CA HIS A 32 -5.39 -16.26 -2.43
C HIS A 32 -6.89 -15.89 -2.40
N VAL A 33 -7.78 -16.84 -2.67
CA VAL A 33 -9.23 -16.64 -2.57
C VAL A 33 -9.63 -16.38 -1.12
N ARG A 34 -9.03 -17.09 -0.15
CA ARG A 34 -9.28 -16.82 1.28
C ARG A 34 -8.83 -15.41 1.67
N PHE A 35 -7.69 -14.96 1.18
CA PHE A 35 -7.21 -13.59 1.39
C PHE A 35 -8.21 -12.58 0.82
N LEU A 36 -8.62 -12.75 -0.45
CA LEU A 36 -9.61 -11.87 -1.10
C LEU A 36 -10.98 -11.88 -0.41
N ALA A 37 -11.38 -13.00 0.18
CA ALA A 37 -12.65 -13.12 0.89
C ALA A 37 -12.64 -12.49 2.29
N ASN A 38 -11.46 -12.40 2.93
CA ASN A 38 -11.32 -11.91 4.31
C ASN A 38 -10.67 -10.53 4.42
N HIS A 39 -9.96 -10.06 3.40
CA HIS A 39 -9.53 -8.68 3.33
C HIS A 39 -10.63 -7.85 2.70
N GLU A 40 -11.11 -6.85 3.44
CA GLU A 40 -11.85 -5.73 2.85
C GLU A 40 -11.06 -5.22 1.64
N SER A 41 -11.79 -4.87 0.58
CA SER A 41 -11.18 -4.32 -0.62
C SER A 41 -10.24 -3.17 -0.22
N ALA A 42 -9.07 -3.06 -0.85
CA ALA A 42 -8.21 -1.89 -0.61
C ALA A 42 -8.96 -0.57 -0.84
N ARG A 43 -10.02 -0.59 -1.67
CA ARG A 43 -10.96 0.52 -1.86
C ARG A 43 -11.79 0.84 -0.60
N ASP A 44 -12.14 -0.16 0.20
CA ASP A 44 -12.95 -0.01 1.42
C ASP A 44 -12.04 0.37 2.61
N ILE A 45 -10.79 -0.11 2.61
CA ILE A 45 -9.77 0.27 3.62
C ILE A 45 -9.23 1.69 3.38
N LEU A 46 -9.16 2.13 2.11
CA LEU A 46 -8.63 3.44 1.71
C LEU A 46 -9.71 4.43 1.28
N SER A 47 -11.00 4.09 1.40
CA SER A 47 -12.05 5.08 1.20
C SER A 47 -12.08 6.01 2.40
N LEU A 48 -11.40 7.15 2.27
CA LEU A 48 -11.76 8.32 3.08
C LEU A 48 -13.19 8.70 2.68
N ASP A 49 -14.02 8.99 3.67
CA ASP A 49 -15.29 9.66 3.38
C ASP A 49 -15.04 11.08 2.85
N ASP A 50 -16.07 11.71 2.27
CA ASP A 50 -15.92 13.03 1.65
C ASP A 50 -15.43 14.11 2.65
N ASP A 51 -15.74 13.94 3.94
CA ASP A 51 -15.34 14.87 5.01
C ASP A 51 -13.87 14.66 5.40
N GLU A 52 -13.42 13.40 5.51
CA GLU A 52 -12.02 13.03 5.74
C GLU A 52 -11.13 13.45 4.57
N LEU A 53 -11.62 13.32 3.34
CA LEU A 53 -10.91 13.77 2.14
C LEU A 53 -10.80 15.31 2.12
N ALA A 54 -11.88 16.02 2.45
CA ALA A 54 -11.87 17.48 2.55
C ALA A 54 -10.93 17.97 3.66
N ALA A 55 -10.91 17.30 4.82
CA ALA A 55 -9.99 17.59 5.91
C ALA A 55 -8.53 17.34 5.51
N SER A 56 -8.26 16.23 4.83
CA SER A 56 -6.92 15.90 4.30
C SER A 56 -6.43 16.94 3.29
N ALA A 57 -7.28 17.33 2.34
CA ALA A 57 -6.98 18.38 1.36
C ALA A 57 -6.70 19.73 2.04
N ALA A 58 -7.53 20.12 3.03
CA ALA A 58 -7.34 21.36 3.79
C ALA A 58 -6.01 21.38 4.58
N MET A 59 -5.57 20.23 5.12
CA MET A 59 -4.27 20.12 5.79
C MET A 59 -3.12 20.27 4.80
N CYS A 60 -3.22 19.70 3.60
CA CYS A 60 -2.24 19.87 2.54
C CYS A 60 -2.14 21.34 2.10
N ASP A 61 -3.26 22.00 1.86
CA ASP A 61 -3.32 23.41 1.47
C ASP A 61 -2.71 24.32 2.55
N CYS A 62 -3.00 24.04 3.82
CA CYS A 62 -2.40 24.73 4.96
C CYS A 62 -0.88 24.54 4.99
N GLY A 63 -0.39 23.31 4.83
CA GLY A 63 1.05 23.01 4.78
C GLY A 63 1.76 23.72 3.63
N MET A 64 1.13 23.78 2.45
CA MET A 64 1.65 24.51 1.30
C MET A 64 1.69 26.02 1.56
N ALA A 65 0.65 26.60 2.16
CA ALA A 65 0.63 28.01 2.53
C ALA A 65 1.70 28.37 3.58
N GLU A 66 1.98 27.48 4.52
CA GLU A 66 3.04 27.63 5.51
C GLU A 66 4.45 27.53 4.89
N LEU A 67 4.63 26.66 3.89
CA LEU A 67 5.84 26.58 3.07
C LEU A 67 6.06 27.86 2.26
N ASP A 68 5.03 28.35 1.59
CA ASP A 68 5.06 29.59 0.80
C ASP A 68 5.30 30.83 1.68
N ALA A 69 4.78 30.83 2.90
CA ALA A 69 5.05 31.86 3.91
C ALA A 69 6.46 31.76 4.53
N GLY A 70 7.28 30.80 4.10
CA GLY A 70 8.65 30.60 4.55
C GLY A 70 8.79 29.91 5.91
N ARG A 71 7.68 29.49 6.53
CA ARG A 71 7.63 28.78 7.82
C ARG A 71 7.93 27.28 7.69
N GLY A 72 7.81 26.72 6.49
CA GLY A 72 8.13 25.31 6.24
C GLY A 72 9.63 24.95 6.26
N LYS A 73 10.55 25.92 6.30
CA LYS A 73 11.99 25.66 6.52
C LYS A 73 12.24 25.04 7.90
N ASP A 74 11.49 25.47 8.91
CA ASP A 74 11.57 24.92 10.26
C ASP A 74 10.92 23.53 10.32
N ALA A 75 9.88 23.28 9.52
CA ALA A 75 9.23 21.97 9.43
C ALA A 75 10.15 20.92 8.79
N ILE A 76 10.86 21.26 7.70
CA ILE A 76 11.84 20.35 7.08
C ILE A 76 12.98 20.06 8.06
N ALA A 77 13.55 21.08 8.71
CA ALA A 77 14.60 20.91 9.70
C ALA A 77 14.14 20.09 10.92
N ALA A 78 12.89 20.27 11.37
CA ALA A 78 12.29 19.49 12.44
C ALA A 78 12.03 18.03 12.03
N MET A 79 11.60 17.79 10.79
CA MET A 79 11.41 16.44 10.24
C MET A 79 12.75 15.71 10.05
N GLU A 80 13.78 16.41 9.58
CA GLU A 80 15.15 15.88 9.51
C GLU A 80 15.72 15.57 10.89
N GLU A 81 15.46 16.42 11.89
CA GLU A 81 15.88 16.19 13.27
C GLU A 81 15.16 14.99 13.91
N ILE A 82 13.85 14.86 13.69
CA ILE A 82 13.08 13.67 14.10
C ILE A 82 13.58 12.41 13.37
N GLY A 83 13.90 12.53 12.08
CA GLY A 83 14.51 11.46 11.28
C GLY A 83 15.83 11.00 11.88
N ARG A 84 16.75 11.94 12.18
CA ARG A 84 18.04 11.66 12.85
C ARG A 84 17.86 11.00 14.21
N GLN A 85 16.94 11.50 15.04
CA GLN A 85 16.66 10.94 16.36
C GLN A 85 16.09 9.52 16.30
N ARG A 86 15.40 9.17 15.20
CA ARG A 86 14.85 7.83 14.94
C ARG A 86 15.72 6.94 14.07
N GLY A 87 16.92 7.40 13.68
CA GLY A 87 17.89 6.63 12.91
C GLY A 87 17.67 6.61 11.39
N PHE A 88 16.79 7.46 10.85
CA PHE A 88 16.65 7.68 9.42
C PHE A 88 17.69 8.70 8.96
N SER A 89 18.70 8.25 8.22
CA SER A 89 19.63 9.11 7.49
C SER A 89 19.15 9.25 6.05
N PRO A 90 19.03 10.48 5.50
CA PRO A 90 18.93 10.66 4.07
C PRO A 90 20.34 10.40 3.50
N GLU A 91 20.52 9.26 2.86
CA GLU A 91 21.61 9.07 1.90
C GLU A 91 21.25 9.72 0.56
#